data_AF-A0A924HF17-F1
#
_entry.id   AF-A0A924HF17-F1
#
_cell.length_a   1.000
_cell.length_b   1.000
_cell.length_c   1.000
_cell.angle_alpha   90.00
_cell.angle_beta   90.00
_cell.angle_gamma   90.00
#
_symmetry.space_group_name_H-M   'P 1'
#
loop_
_entity.id
_entity.type
_entity.pdbx_description
1 polymer ?
#
loop_
_entity_poly.entity_id
_entity_poly.type
_entity_poly.pdbx_seq_one_letter_code
_entity_poly.pdbx_strand_id
1 'polypeptide(L)'
;AVISNSKQQFQPGMQASISFPYQGNEGVISLPNDAVMREESGDIVWVKTKKGHYEFRMVTLGAENENSVVITKGLNNGDQVVISGTYLLSSEYTLKKGGDFMAGMNM
;
A
#
# COMPACT_ATOMS: atom_id res chain seq x y z
N ALA A 1 4.34 4.20 30.18
CA ALA A 1 5.60 3.48 30.47
C ALA A 1 6.44 4.30 31.42
N VAL A 2 7.15 3.68 32.36
CA VAL A 2 8.08 4.36 33.29
C VAL A 2 9.46 3.75 33.09
N ILE A 3 10.49 4.58 32.88
CA ILE A 3 11.88 4.14 32.73
C ILE A 3 12.63 4.41 34.03
N SER A 4 13.29 3.37 34.55
CA SER A 4 14.15 3.50 35.74
C SER A 4 15.41 4.30 35.40
N ASN A 5 15.73 5.30 36.22
CA ASN A 5 16.90 6.16 36.05
C ASN A 5 17.88 6.05 37.24
N SER A 6 18.08 4.85 37.77
CA SER A 6 18.90 4.62 38.98
C SER A 6 20.37 5.01 38.81
N LYS A 7 20.86 5.10 37.56
CA LYS A 7 22.23 5.52 37.22
C LYS A 7 22.34 7.01 36.85
N GLN A 8 21.26 7.79 37.02
CA GLN A 8 21.19 9.22 36.69
C GLN A 8 21.64 9.57 35.26
N GLN A 9 21.40 8.67 34.30
CA GLN A 9 21.81 8.85 32.90
C GLN A 9 20.86 9.78 32.13
N PHE A 10 19.61 9.91 32.57
CA PHE A 10 18.63 10.80 31.96
C PHE A 10 18.48 12.07 32.81
N GLN A 11 18.73 13.23 32.20
CA GLN A 11 18.62 14.53 32.85
C GLN A 11 17.32 15.23 32.45
N PRO A 12 16.67 15.98 33.37
CA PRO A 12 15.54 16.82 33.01
C PRO A 12 15.89 17.79 31.88
N GLY A 13 15.02 17.89 30.87
CA GLY A 13 15.25 18.71 29.68
C GLY A 13 15.89 17.98 28.49
N MET A 14 16.30 16.71 28.64
CA MET A 14 16.72 15.89 27.51
C MET A 14 15.54 15.53 26.60
N GLN A 15 15.77 15.55 25.30
CA GLN A 15 14.82 15.01 24.32
C GLN A 15 14.81 13.48 24.37
N ALA A 16 13.63 12.90 24.19
CA ALA A 16 13.46 11.46 24.06
C ALA A 16 12.69 11.16 22.76
N SER A 17 13.13 10.13 22.05
CA SER A 17 12.38 9.56 20.93
C SER A 17 11.69 8.28 21.40
N ILE A 18 10.38 8.21 21.18
CA ILE A 18 9.57 7.05 21.54
C ILE A 18 9.02 6.45 20.25
N SER A 19 9.38 5.20 19.96
CA SER A 19 8.80 4.43 18.87
C SER A 19 7.81 3.40 19.43
N PHE A 20 6.62 3.36 18.86
CA PHE A 20 5.64 2.32 19.14
C PHE A 20 5.64 1.34 17.96
N PRO A 21 6.06 0.08 18.16
CA PRO A 21 5.89 -0.92 17.11
C PRO A 21 4.40 -1.19 16.93
N TYR A 22 3.88 -0.94 15.73
CA TYR A 22 2.56 -1.36 15.34
C TYR A 22 2.61 -2.83 14.93
N GLN A 23 2.08 -3.72 15.76
CA GLN A 23 1.74 -5.07 15.31
C GLN A 23 0.47 -4.96 14.48
N GLY A 24 0.63 -4.97 13.15
CA GLY A 24 -0.49 -5.06 12.23
C GLY A 24 -1.32 -6.32 12.49
N ASN A 25 -2.59 -6.30 12.08
CA ASN A 25 -3.46 -7.46 12.16
C ASN A 25 -2.82 -8.66 11.42
N GLU A 26 -2.85 -9.84 12.03
CA GLU A 26 -2.42 -11.06 11.36
C GLU A 26 -3.32 -11.37 10.15
N GLY A 27 -2.74 -11.88 9.07
CA GLY A 27 -3.49 -12.28 7.87
C GLY A 27 -3.88 -11.16 6.92
N VAL A 28 -3.29 -9.97 7.03
CA VAL A 28 -3.51 -8.87 6.08
C VAL A 28 -2.44 -8.82 4.98
N ILE A 29 -2.85 -8.45 3.77
CA ILE A 29 -1.92 -8.18 2.67
C ILE A 29 -1.41 -6.75 2.83
N SER A 30 -0.09 -6.57 2.87
CA SER A 30 0.53 -5.24 2.90
C SER A 30 1.38 -5.04 1.67
N LEU A 31 1.27 -3.86 1.06
CA LEU A 31 2.02 -3.46 -0.13
C LEU A 31 2.80 -2.18 0.14
N PRO A 32 3.95 -1.96 -0.53
CA PRO A 32 4.59 -0.65 -0.56
C PRO A 32 3.63 0.42 -1.07
N ASN A 33 3.75 1.65 -0.56
CA ASN A 33 2.88 2.76 -0.99
C ASN A 33 2.94 2.99 -2.52
N ASP A 34 4.11 2.80 -3.14
CA ASP A 34 4.33 2.94 -4.59
C ASP A 34 3.55 1.93 -5.47
N ALA A 35 3.07 0.84 -4.88
CA ALA A 35 2.31 -0.19 -5.58
C ALA A 35 0.83 0.20 -5.79
N VAL A 36 0.34 1.19 -5.04
CA VAL A 36 -1.06 1.64 -5.08
C VAL A 36 -1.15 2.94 -5.87
N MET A 37 -1.98 2.94 -6.90
CA MET A 37 -2.36 4.15 -7.62
C MET A 37 -3.67 4.67 -7.07
N ARG A 38 -3.67 5.93 -6.63
CA ARG A 38 -4.87 6.62 -6.15
C ARG A 38 -5.43 7.45 -7.29
N GLU A 39 -6.55 7.02 -7.83
CA GLU A 39 -7.28 7.75 -8.87
C GLU A 39 -8.55 8.37 -8.27
N GLU A 40 -9.15 9.35 -8.95
CA GLU A 40 -10.42 9.95 -8.50
C GLU A 40 -11.55 8.92 -8.39
N SER A 41 -11.49 7.87 -9.22
CA SER A 41 -12.45 6.76 -9.25
C SER A 41 -12.20 5.69 -8.17
N GLY A 42 -11.09 5.78 -7.44
CA GLY A 42 -10.71 4.91 -6.34
C GLY A 42 -9.30 4.32 -6.45
N ASP A 43 -8.94 3.50 -5.48
CA ASP A 43 -7.60 2.95 -5.35
C ASP A 43 -7.44 1.68 -6.20
N ILE A 44 -6.41 1.65 -7.05
CA ILE A 44 -6.11 0.53 -7.93
C ILE A 44 -4.68 0.00 -7.73
N VAL A 45 -4.52 -1.29 -8.00
CA VAL A 45 -3.22 -1.96 -8.10
C VAL A 45 -3.12 -2.74 -9.40
N TRP A 46 -1.93 -2.85 -9.95
CA TRP A 46 -1.68 -3.66 -11.15
C TRP A 46 -1.28 -5.08 -10.74
N VAL A 47 -2.09 -6.06 -11.12
CA VAL A 47 -1.84 -7.49 -10.87
C VAL A 47 -1.40 -8.16 -12.16
N LYS A 48 -0.32 -8.91 -12.09
CA LYS A 48 0.17 -9.72 -13.21
C LYS A 48 -0.66 -10.99 -13.33
N THR A 49 -1.35 -11.15 -14.46
CA THR A 49 -2.17 -12.34 -14.74
C THR A 49 -1.39 -13.39 -15.51
N LYS A 50 -0.56 -12.98 -16.47
CA LYS A 50 0.33 -13.85 -17.26
C LYS A 50 1.63 -13.12 -17.58
N LYS A 51 2.61 -13.82 -18.17
CA LYS A 51 3.85 -13.18 -18.63
C LYS A 51 3.49 -12.06 -19.62
N GLY A 52 3.87 -10.82 -19.27
CA GLY A 52 3.61 -9.62 -20.07
C GLY A 52 2.16 -9.14 -20.08
N HIS A 53 1.28 -9.70 -19.25
CA HIS A 53 -0.13 -9.29 -19.16
C HIS A 53 -0.46 -8.86 -17.74
N TYR A 54 -1.04 -7.68 -17.63
CA TYR A 54 -1.36 -7.03 -16.36
C TYR A 54 -2.79 -6.53 -16.41
N GLU A 55 -3.49 -6.65 -15.30
CA GLU A 55 -4.84 -6.15 -15.12
C GLU A 55 -4.85 -5.27 -13.87
N PHE A 56 -5.49 -4.11 -13.98
CA PHE A 56 -5.73 -3.29 -12.80
C PHE A 56 -6.86 -3.92 -11.98
N ARG A 57 -6.79 -3.76 -10.68
CA ARG A 57 -7.80 -4.24 -9.77
C ARG A 57 -8.07 -3.20 -8.70
N MET A 58 -9.36 -2.93 -8.47
CA MET A 58 -9.81 -2.07 -7.39
C MET A 58 -9.47 -2.73 -6.04
N VAL A 59 -8.95 -1.93 -5.12
CA VAL A 59 -8.61 -2.36 -3.77
C VAL A 59 -9.25 -1.45 -2.75
N THR A 60 -9.42 -1.96 -1.53
CA THR A 60 -9.82 -1.14 -0.39
C THR A 60 -8.64 -1.05 0.57
N LEU A 61 -8.19 0.16 0.84
CA LEU A 61 -7.07 0.42 1.73
C LEU A 61 -7.49 0.37 3.20
N GLY A 62 -6.56 -0.01 4.07
CA GLY A 62 -6.69 -0.04 5.52
C GLY A 62 -5.67 0.88 6.18
N ALA A 63 -5.05 0.39 7.26
CA ALA A 63 -3.98 1.13 7.92
C ALA A 63 -2.79 1.37 6.98
N GLU A 64 -2.25 2.59 7.02
CA GLU A 64 -1.10 3.02 6.24
C GLU A 64 -0.02 3.55 7.18
N ASN A 65 1.24 3.28 6.84
CA ASN A 65 2.41 3.89 7.44
C ASN A 65 3.31 4.49 6.35
N GLU A 66 4.45 5.05 6.75
CA GLU A 66 5.37 5.75 5.85
C GLU A 66 5.85 4.91 4.66
N ASN A 67 5.87 3.58 4.78
CA ASN A 67 6.47 2.68 3.79
C ASN A 67 5.44 1.78 3.10
N SER A 68 4.28 1.55 3.71
CA SER A 68 3.37 0.50 3.31
C SER A 68 1.93 0.78 3.69
N VAL A 69 1.01 0.21 2.91
CA VAL A 69 -0.43 0.28 3.11
C VAL A 69 -1.00 -1.14 3.17
N VAL A 70 -1.96 -1.33 4.07
CA VAL A 70 -2.72 -2.57 4.20
C VAL A 70 -3.84 -2.61 3.17
N ILE A 71 -3.99 -3.73 2.49
CA ILE A 71 -5.10 -4.02 1.58
C ILE A 71 -6.13 -4.88 2.31
N THR A 72 -7.32 -4.33 2.51
CA THR A 72 -8.42 -5.00 3.22
C THR A 72 -9.31 -5.82 2.28
N LYS A 73 -9.42 -5.41 1.01
CA LYS A 73 -10.20 -6.10 -0.04
C LYS A 73 -9.55 -5.90 -1.41
N GLY A 74 -9.85 -6.83 -2.33
CA GLY A 74 -9.45 -6.74 -3.74
C GLY A 74 -8.26 -7.63 -4.11
N LEU A 75 -7.48 -8.12 -3.15
CA LEU A 75 -6.36 -9.03 -3.42
C LEU A 75 -6.52 -10.37 -2.74
N ASN A 76 -5.96 -11.40 -3.36
CA ASN A 76 -5.87 -12.75 -2.84
C ASN A 76 -4.42 -13.12 -2.56
N ASN A 77 -4.21 -14.05 -1.64
CA ASN A 77 -2.88 -14.62 -1.41
C ASN A 77 -2.34 -15.27 -2.70
N GLY A 78 -1.11 -14.91 -3.07
CA GLY A 78 -0.45 -15.40 -4.29
C GLY A 78 -0.56 -14.47 -5.50
N ASP A 79 -1.36 -13.39 -5.43
CA ASP A 79 -1.38 -12.37 -6.47
C ASP A 79 0.00 -11.69 -6.60
N GLN A 80 0.49 -11.55 -7.84
CA GLN A 80 1.73 -10.83 -8.13
C GLN A 80 1.41 -9.38 -8.47
N VAL A 81 1.73 -8.45 -7.56
CA VAL A 81 1.48 -7.02 -7.73
C VAL A 81 2.71 -6.30 -8.26
N VAL A 82 2.50 -5.34 -9.16
CA VAL A 82 3.55 -4.47 -9.70
C VAL A 82 3.82 -3.35 -8.69
N ILE A 83 5.05 -3.32 -8.15
CA ILE A 83 5.48 -2.32 -7.16
C ILE A 83 6.21 -1.12 -7.78
N SER A 84 6.54 -1.18 -9.07
CA SER A 84 7.30 -0.14 -9.77
C SER A 84 6.90 -0.09 -11.24
N GLY A 85 6.81 1.10 -11.83
CA GLY A 85 6.42 1.27 -13.23
C GLY A 85 4.91 1.20 -13.48
N THR A 86 4.11 1.33 -12.43
CA THR A 86 2.63 1.38 -12.46
C THR A 86 2.12 2.48 -13.40
N TYR A 87 2.78 3.65 -13.40
CA TYR A 87 2.44 4.77 -14.30
C TYR A 87 2.67 4.47 -15.79
N LEU A 88 3.66 3.64 -16.14
CA LEU A 88 3.89 3.26 -17.53
C LEU A 88 2.78 2.32 -18.02
N LEU A 89 2.36 1.39 -17.16
CA LEU A 89 1.23 0.49 -17.44
C LEU A 89 -0.07 1.27 -17.60
N SER A 90 -0.33 2.24 -16.72
CA SER A 90 -1.53 3.09 -16.83
C SER A 90 -1.51 3.94 -18.10
N SER A 91 -0.36 4.50 -18.46
CA SER A 91 -0.20 5.27 -19.71
C SER A 91 -0.47 4.40 -20.93
N GLU A 92 0.10 3.19 -20.99
CA GLU A 92 -0.15 2.24 -22.08
C GLU A 92 -1.63 1.82 -22.14
N TYR A 93 -2.26 1.59 -20.99
CA TYR A 93 -3.67 1.24 -20.90
C TYR A 93 -4.57 2.36 -21.44
N THR A 94 -4.37 3.60 -20.98
CA THR A 94 -5.11 4.78 -21.41
C THR A 94 -4.97 5.01 -22.91
N LEU A 95 -3.76 4.83 -23.47
CA LEU A 95 -3.51 4.94 -24.91
C LEU A 95 -4.27 3.88 -25.72
N LYS A 96 -4.40 2.65 -25.19
CA LYS A 96 -5.02 1.53 -25.91
C LYS A 96 -6.54 1.45 -25.73
N LYS A 97 -7.06 1.86 -24.56
CA LYS A 97 -8.46 1.59 -24.17
C LYS A 97 -9.28 2.83 -23.79
N GLY A 98 -8.66 4.02 -23.69
CA GLY A 98 -9.29 5.21 -23.12
C GLY A 98 -9.23 5.16 -21.59
N GLY A 99 -8.88 6.29 -20.95
CA GLY A 99 -8.47 6.39 -19.54
C GLY A 99 -9.56 6.15 -18.50
N ASP A 100 -10.63 5.44 -18.82
CA ASP A 100 -11.67 5.08 -17.86
C ASP A 100 -11.40 3.68 -17.31
N PHE A 101 -10.87 3.65 -16.08
CA PHE A 101 -10.60 2.41 -15.35
C PHE A 101 -11.91 1.72 -14.89
N MET A 102 -13.07 2.39 -14.89
CA MET A 102 -14.33 1.83 -14.39
C MET A 102 -15.31 1.42 -15.48
N ALA A 103 -15.14 1.88 -16.73
CA ALA A 103 -16.06 1.65 -17.86
C ALA A 103 -16.39 0.17 -18.20
N GLY A 104 -15.67 -0.80 -17.62
CA GLY A 104 -15.89 -2.23 -17.85
C GLY A 104 -16.13 -3.08 -16.60
N MET A 105 -16.19 -2.47 -15.42
CA MET A 105 -16.42 -3.19 -14.15
C MET A 105 -17.90 -3.11 -13.80
N ASN A 106 -18.61 -4.24 -13.93
CA ASN A 106 -20.01 -4.33 -13.49
C ASN A 106 -20.05 -4.23 -11.96
N MET A 107 -20.85 -3.30 -11.42
CA MET A 107 -21.08 -3.12 -9.98
C MET A 107 -21.70 -4.36 -9.34
#